data_AF-Q4V0U5-F1
#
_entry.id   AF-Q4V0U5-F1
#
_cell.length_a   1.000
_cell.length_b   1.000
_cell.length_c   1.000
_cell.angle_alpha   90.00
_cell.angle_beta   90.00
_cell.angle_gamma   90.00
#
_symmetry.space_group_name_H-M   'P 1'
#
loop_
_entity.id
_entity.type
_entity.pdbx_description
1 polymer ?
#
loop_
_entity_poly.entity_id
_entity_poly.type
_entity_poly.pdbx_seq_one_letter_code
_entity_poly.pdbx_strand_id
1 'polypeptide(L)'
;MTKKIIDFGQAEKKAKERDSKINSIYEKLEGSGGLSEEERVIMLQVLSKMSGGEEYFIGKKKKPTDRVRFVQIITDNINYLCKTGYLTNAEKAFLIDLTPYIEFKTNILIECSNEDSEEVDADAATPSYLARKLGKDRSNLSHLMNGLLEKGVLAVAESGMTTEDGRICSSRTWFVNPNVLCCSPKDGVDKATMKIFKKSLRNFKIAGDKKKHNLPIYLF
;
A
#
# COMPACT_ATOMS: atom_id res chain seq x y z
N MET A 1 32.76 -26.54 -40.34
CA MET A 1 32.30 -25.71 -39.20
C MET A 1 32.86 -26.32 -37.92
N THR A 2 33.83 -25.65 -37.29
CA THR A 2 34.50 -26.14 -36.07
C THR A 2 33.60 -25.89 -34.86
N LYS A 3 33.12 -26.95 -34.20
CA LYS A 3 32.38 -26.86 -32.93
C LYS A 3 33.30 -26.20 -31.89
N LYS A 4 32.94 -25.00 -31.40
CA LYS A 4 33.56 -24.41 -30.21
C LYS A 4 33.22 -25.31 -29.02
N ILE A 5 34.18 -26.11 -28.57
CA ILE A 5 34.08 -26.85 -27.31
C ILE A 5 34.24 -25.82 -26.20
N ILE A 6 33.18 -25.57 -25.43
CA ILE A 6 33.21 -24.70 -24.26
C ILE A 6 33.86 -25.52 -23.14
N ASP A 7 35.04 -25.10 -22.70
CA ASP A 7 35.75 -25.71 -21.56
C ASP A 7 35.11 -25.23 -20.25
N PHE A 8 34.22 -26.06 -19.70
CA PHE A 8 33.50 -25.77 -18.47
C PHE A 8 34.42 -25.62 -17.24
N GLY A 9 35.59 -26.27 -17.23
CA GLY A 9 36.55 -26.15 -16.13
C GLY A 9 37.22 -24.78 -16.09
N GLN A 10 37.56 -24.21 -17.25
CA GLN A 10 38.07 -22.84 -17.34
C GLN A 10 37.01 -21.79 -16.98
N ALA A 11 35.76 -22.00 -17.40
CA ALA A 11 34.66 -21.10 -17.06
C ALA A 11 34.40 -21.07 -15.55
N GLU A 12 34.38 -22.24 -14.90
CA GLU A 12 34.18 -22.35 -13.45
C GLU A 12 35.33 -21.71 -12.65
N LYS A 13 36.59 -21.94 -13.06
CA LYS A 13 37.75 -21.33 -12.40
C LYS A 13 37.70 -19.80 -12.48
N LYS A 14 37.39 -19.24 -13.65
CA LYS A 14 37.24 -17.78 -13.83
C LYS A 14 36.08 -17.20 -13.02
N ALA A 15 34.97 -17.94 -12.88
CA ALA A 15 33.85 -17.53 -12.05
C ALA A 15 34.27 -17.45 -10.56
N LYS A 16 34.92 -18.50 -10.04
CA LYS A 16 35.43 -18.52 -8.65
C LYS A 16 36.44 -17.41 -8.37
N GLU A 17 37.35 -17.14 -9.30
CA GLU A 17 38.33 -16.04 -9.17
C GLU A 17 37.65 -14.67 -9.15
N ARG A 18 36.62 -14.45 -9.97
CA ARG A 18 35.84 -13.21 -9.97
C ARG A 18 35.07 -13.03 -8.67
N ASP A 19 34.39 -14.08 -8.21
CA ASP A 19 33.58 -14.03 -6.99
C ASP A 19 34.48 -13.81 -5.76
N SER A 20 35.67 -14.42 -5.72
CA SER A 20 36.66 -14.20 -4.67
C SER A 20 37.15 -12.74 -4.63
N LYS A 21 37.37 -12.11 -5.80
CA LYS A 21 37.72 -10.69 -5.88
C LYS A 21 36.59 -9.79 -5.40
N ILE A 22 35.35 -10.07 -5.79
CA ILE A 22 34.17 -9.33 -5.36
C ILE A 22 34.02 -9.43 -3.83
N ASN A 23 34.12 -10.62 -3.26
CA ASN A 23 34.03 -10.83 -1.81
C ASN A 23 35.13 -10.08 -1.05
N SER A 24 36.36 -10.08 -1.56
CA SER A 24 37.47 -9.33 -0.94
C SER A 24 37.25 -7.81 -0.93
N ILE A 25 36.46 -7.29 -1.88
CA ILE A 25 36.06 -5.87 -1.92
C ILE A 25 34.95 -5.63 -0.91
N TYR A 26 33.95 -6.53 -0.82
CA TYR A 26 32.89 -6.43 0.18
C TYR A 26 33.43 -6.44 1.61
N GLU A 27 34.32 -7.36 1.97
CA GLU A 27 34.90 -7.44 3.32
C GLU A 27 35.63 -6.14 3.71
N LYS A 28 36.34 -5.52 2.77
CA LYS A 28 37.02 -4.24 2.98
C LYS A 28 36.04 -3.08 3.21
N LEU A 29 34.88 -3.12 2.53
CA LEU A 29 33.85 -2.08 2.64
C LEU A 29 32.96 -2.29 3.88
N GLU A 30 32.70 -3.53 4.30
CA GLU A 30 31.94 -3.82 5.52
C GLU A 30 32.71 -3.41 6.78
N GLY A 31 34.03 -3.61 6.81
CA GLY A 31 34.90 -3.16 7.90
C GLY A 31 35.01 -1.62 8.04
N SER A 32 34.69 -0.86 6.99
CA SER A 32 34.73 0.61 6.99
C SER A 32 33.36 1.28 7.18
N GLY A 33 32.28 0.50 7.33
CA GLY A 33 30.90 1.04 7.40
C GLY A 33 30.30 1.41 6.03
N GLY A 34 30.91 0.94 4.94
CA GLY A 34 30.52 1.27 3.56
C GLY A 34 31.09 2.62 3.08
N LEU A 35 30.60 3.06 1.90
CA LEU A 35 30.90 4.39 1.35
C LEU A 35 29.91 5.42 1.89
N SER A 36 30.42 6.60 2.27
CA SER A 36 29.61 7.78 2.58
C SER A 36 28.80 8.26 1.36
N GLU A 37 27.82 9.13 1.56
CA GLU A 37 27.03 9.68 0.45
C GLU A 37 27.91 10.51 -0.50
N GLU A 38 28.87 11.27 0.03
CA GLU A 38 29.84 12.05 -0.76
C GLU A 38 30.72 11.13 -1.61
N GLU A 39 31.22 10.04 -1.04
CA GLU A 39 32.05 9.06 -1.75
C GLU A 39 31.28 8.36 -2.87
N ARG A 40 29.98 8.07 -2.66
CA ARG A 40 29.10 7.51 -3.70
C ARG A 40 28.90 8.47 -4.87
N VAL A 41 28.71 9.76 -4.58
CA VAL A 41 28.57 10.80 -5.62
C VAL A 41 29.86 10.91 -6.44
N ILE A 42 31.02 10.92 -5.78
CA ILE A 42 32.32 10.97 -6.45
C ILE A 42 32.51 9.74 -7.34
N MET A 43 32.16 8.54 -6.85
CA MET A 43 32.25 7.31 -7.63
C MET A 43 31.38 7.36 -8.91
N LEU A 44 30.15 7.85 -8.80
CA LEU A 44 29.26 8.05 -9.95
C LEU A 44 29.83 9.04 -10.97
N GLN A 45 30.43 10.14 -10.52
CA GLN A 45 31.10 11.11 -11.39
C GLN A 45 32.32 10.52 -12.10
N VAL A 46 33.12 9.70 -11.40
CA VAL A 46 34.27 9.01 -12.00
C VAL A 46 33.81 8.04 -13.08
N LEU A 47 32.77 7.23 -12.80
CA LEU A 47 32.18 6.31 -13.78
C LEU A 47 31.65 7.04 -15.01
N SER A 48 30.96 8.16 -14.81
CA SER A 48 30.46 9.01 -15.90
C SER A 48 31.61 9.52 -16.78
N LYS A 49 32.69 10.04 -16.16
CA LYS A 49 33.88 10.51 -16.90
C LYS A 49 34.58 9.38 -17.66
N MET A 50 34.70 8.21 -17.05
CA MET A 50 35.33 7.04 -17.69
C MET A 50 34.52 6.53 -18.88
N SER A 51 33.20 6.70 -18.85
CA SER A 51 32.27 6.20 -19.88
C SER A 51 31.93 7.27 -20.92
N GLY A 52 32.72 8.35 -21.02
CA GLY A 52 32.53 9.39 -22.04
C GLY A 52 31.34 10.32 -21.81
N GLY A 53 30.90 10.47 -20.56
CA GLY A 53 29.81 11.39 -20.18
C GLY A 53 28.44 10.74 -20.00
N GLU A 54 28.35 9.41 -20.00
CA GLU A 54 27.11 8.70 -19.66
C GLU A 54 26.71 8.97 -18.19
N GLU A 55 25.40 9.09 -17.94
CA GLU A 55 24.86 9.27 -16.60
C GLU A 55 24.57 7.92 -15.93
N TYR A 56 25.12 7.71 -14.74
CA TYR A 56 24.92 6.49 -13.95
C TYR A 56 24.10 6.82 -12.69
N PHE A 57 23.21 5.90 -12.30
CA PHE A 57 22.44 5.99 -11.06
C PHE A 57 22.55 4.70 -10.26
N ILE A 58 22.46 4.80 -8.93
CA ILE A 58 22.40 3.64 -8.02
C ILE A 58 20.97 3.51 -7.50
N GLY A 59 20.24 2.52 -8.00
CA GLY A 59 18.94 2.15 -7.46
C GLY A 59 19.06 1.03 -6.42
N LYS A 60 18.33 1.13 -5.31
CA LYS A 60 18.12 -0.04 -4.43
C LYS A 60 17.12 -0.98 -5.10
N LYS A 61 17.45 -2.27 -5.18
CA LYS A 61 16.47 -3.29 -5.57
C LYS A 61 15.35 -3.28 -4.52
N LYS A 62 14.10 -3.05 -4.94
CA LYS A 62 12.93 -3.22 -4.05
C LYS A 62 13.00 -4.61 -3.42
N LYS A 63 12.88 -4.69 -2.10
CA LYS A 63 12.83 -5.99 -1.43
C LYS A 63 11.56 -6.71 -1.91
N PRO A 64 11.55 -8.05 -1.99
CA PRO A 64 10.32 -8.78 -2.31
C PRO A 64 9.16 -8.41 -1.37
N THR A 65 9.46 -8.09 -0.11
CA THR A 65 8.50 -7.60 0.89
C THR A 65 7.87 -6.27 0.53
N ASP A 66 8.54 -5.41 -0.24
CA ASP A 66 8.04 -4.10 -0.65
C ASP A 66 6.93 -4.22 -1.73
N ARG A 67 6.72 -5.42 -2.27
CA ARG A 67 5.62 -5.74 -3.20
C ARG A 67 4.35 -6.19 -2.48
N VAL A 68 4.43 -6.48 -1.18
CA VAL A 68 3.27 -6.96 -0.42
C VAL A 68 2.43 -5.78 0.01
N ARG A 69 1.20 -5.71 -0.50
CA ARG A 69 0.19 -4.79 0.04
C ARG A 69 -0.28 -5.31 1.39
N PHE A 70 -0.35 -4.43 2.37
CA PHE A 70 -0.94 -4.73 3.66
C PHE A 70 -1.78 -3.55 4.15
N VAL A 71 -2.72 -3.85 5.02
CA VAL A 71 -3.60 -2.86 5.64
C VAL A 71 -3.21 -2.74 7.11
N GLN A 72 -2.88 -1.53 7.55
CA GLN A 72 -2.60 -1.21 8.93
C GLN A 72 -3.89 -0.89 9.67
N ILE A 73 -3.98 -1.33 10.93
CA ILE A 73 -5.12 -1.04 11.81
C ILE A 73 -4.64 -0.15 12.95
N ILE A 74 -5.37 0.94 13.23
CA ILE A 74 -5.10 1.76 14.41
C ILE A 74 -5.71 1.08 15.62
N THR A 75 -4.88 0.38 16.39
CA THR A 75 -5.29 -0.47 17.50
C THR A 75 -6.17 0.26 18.52
N ASP A 76 -5.81 1.48 18.92
CA ASP A 76 -6.57 2.26 19.89
C ASP A 76 -7.97 2.63 19.38
N ASN A 77 -8.08 2.95 18.09
CA ASN A 77 -9.35 3.29 17.46
C ASN A 77 -10.25 2.06 17.36
N ILE A 78 -9.76 0.93 16.85
CA ILE A 78 -10.56 -0.30 16.77
C ILE A 78 -10.98 -0.78 18.16
N ASN A 79 -10.08 -0.74 19.14
CA ASN A 79 -10.40 -1.11 20.52
C ASN A 79 -11.52 -0.22 21.09
N TYR A 80 -11.46 1.09 20.85
CA TYR A 80 -12.49 2.03 21.28
C TYR A 80 -13.85 1.76 20.62
N LEU A 81 -13.86 1.58 19.29
CA LEU A 81 -15.08 1.28 18.53
C LEU A 81 -15.71 -0.06 18.95
N CYS A 82 -14.88 -1.05 19.31
CA CYS A 82 -15.36 -2.34 19.83
C CYS A 82 -15.95 -2.22 21.24
N LYS A 83 -15.23 -1.56 22.16
CA LYS A 83 -15.67 -1.38 23.55
C LYS A 83 -16.98 -0.60 23.67
N THR A 84 -17.18 0.36 22.78
CA THR A 84 -18.38 1.19 22.74
C THR A 84 -19.55 0.53 22.00
N GLY A 85 -19.35 -0.65 21.40
CA GLY A 85 -20.39 -1.30 20.61
C GLY A 85 -20.79 -0.53 19.34
N TYR A 86 -19.92 0.37 18.86
CA TYR A 86 -20.21 1.19 17.68
C TYR A 86 -20.33 0.34 16.40
N LEU A 87 -19.51 -0.72 16.31
CA LEU A 87 -19.54 -1.69 15.21
C LEU A 87 -20.17 -2.99 15.65
N THR A 88 -21.11 -3.50 14.84
CA THR A 88 -21.69 -4.83 14.98
C THR A 88 -20.66 -5.91 14.63
N ASN A 89 -20.93 -7.16 15.02
CA ASN A 89 -20.06 -8.28 14.66
C ASN A 89 -19.99 -8.51 13.13
N ALA A 90 -21.11 -8.33 12.43
CA ALA A 90 -21.16 -8.47 10.98
C ALA A 90 -20.32 -7.39 10.28
N GLU A 91 -20.37 -6.14 10.75
CA GLU A 91 -19.54 -5.05 10.23
C GLU A 91 -18.05 -5.28 10.50
N LYS A 92 -17.68 -5.75 11.70
CA LYS A 92 -16.29 -6.08 12.02
C LYS A 92 -15.73 -7.17 11.10
N ALA A 93 -16.49 -8.25 10.89
CA ALA A 93 -16.11 -9.31 9.96
C ALA A 93 -15.99 -8.77 8.53
N PHE A 94 -16.96 -7.94 8.11
CA PHE A 94 -16.95 -7.34 6.78
C PHE A 94 -15.75 -6.41 6.54
N LEU A 95 -15.30 -5.66 7.54
CA LEU A 95 -14.07 -4.85 7.43
C LEU A 95 -12.83 -5.71 7.15
N ILE A 96 -12.74 -6.91 7.74
CA ILE A 96 -11.67 -7.87 7.44
C ILE A 96 -11.81 -8.39 6.00
N ASP A 97 -13.04 -8.76 5.59
CA ASP A 97 -13.34 -9.21 4.23
C ASP A 97 -12.96 -8.17 3.16
N LEU A 98 -13.03 -6.86 3.49
CA LEU A 98 -12.67 -5.77 2.59
C LEU A 98 -11.16 -5.55 2.43
N THR A 99 -10.33 -6.03 3.35
CA THR A 99 -8.87 -5.75 3.35
C THR A 99 -8.15 -6.03 2.03
N PRO A 100 -8.46 -7.09 1.24
CA PRO A 100 -7.76 -7.36 -0.02
C PRO A 100 -8.11 -6.37 -1.15
N TYR A 101 -9.22 -5.64 -0.99
CA TYR A 101 -9.77 -4.75 -2.01
C TYR A 101 -9.38 -3.28 -1.78
N ILE A 102 -8.63 -2.97 -0.72
CA ILE A 102 -8.21 -1.60 -0.41
C ILE A 102 -6.98 -1.26 -1.24
N GLU A 103 -7.12 -0.27 -2.11
CA GLU A 103 -6.02 0.27 -2.91
C GLU A 103 -5.03 1.05 -2.05
N PHE A 104 -3.75 0.91 -2.40
CA PHE A 104 -2.66 1.62 -1.73
C PHE A 104 -2.79 3.14 -1.91
N LYS A 105 -2.49 3.91 -0.85
CA LYS A 105 -2.61 5.38 -0.72
C LYS A 105 -4.02 5.94 -0.77
N THR A 106 -4.79 5.61 -1.79
CA THR A 106 -6.13 6.17 -2.02
C THR A 106 -7.18 5.54 -1.11
N ASN A 107 -6.91 4.36 -0.56
CA ASN A 107 -7.85 3.66 0.31
C ASN A 107 -9.23 3.39 -0.35
N ILE A 108 -9.26 3.40 -1.69
CA ILE A 108 -10.44 3.10 -2.51
C ILE A 108 -10.65 1.59 -2.54
N LEU A 109 -11.91 1.14 -2.53
CA LEU A 109 -12.25 -0.24 -2.83
C LEU A 109 -12.15 -0.47 -4.34
N ILE A 110 -11.28 -1.37 -4.76
CA ILE A 110 -11.01 -1.71 -6.15
C ILE A 110 -11.33 -3.19 -6.45
N GLU A 111 -11.61 -3.48 -7.71
CA GLU A 111 -11.75 -4.86 -8.16
C GLU A 111 -10.37 -5.54 -8.14
N CYS A 112 -10.21 -6.62 -7.38
CA CYS A 112 -9.01 -7.46 -7.48
C CYS A 112 -8.91 -8.11 -8.87
N SER A 113 -8.11 -7.52 -9.76
CA SER A 113 -7.50 -8.25 -10.87
C SER A 113 -6.52 -9.29 -10.31
N ASN A 114 -6.33 -10.40 -11.03
CA ASN A 114 -5.53 -11.54 -10.58
C ASN A 114 -4.12 -11.14 -10.09
N GLU A 115 -3.58 -11.98 -9.21
CA GLU A 115 -2.51 -11.79 -8.20
C GLU A 115 -1.22 -11.01 -8.55
N ASP A 116 -1.02 -10.58 -9.80
CA ASP A 116 0.24 -10.01 -10.30
C ASP A 116 0.15 -8.59 -10.89
N SER A 117 -1.03 -7.98 -11.00
CA SER A 117 -1.13 -6.63 -11.56
C SER A 117 -0.89 -5.56 -10.48
N GLU A 118 0.29 -4.93 -10.52
CA GLU A 118 0.58 -3.62 -9.90
C GLU A 118 -0.22 -2.47 -10.57
N GLU A 119 -1.15 -2.79 -11.46
CA GLU A 119 -1.88 -1.81 -12.27
C GLU A 119 -2.72 -0.88 -11.39
N VAL A 120 -2.43 0.40 -11.56
CA VAL A 120 -3.17 1.56 -11.05
C VAL A 120 -4.56 1.67 -11.72
N ASP A 121 -4.86 0.81 -12.69
CA ASP A 121 -6.07 0.83 -13.52
C ASP A 121 -7.13 -0.19 -13.10
N ALA A 122 -7.09 -0.65 -11.85
CA ALA A 122 -8.18 -1.44 -11.30
C ALA A 122 -9.44 -0.58 -11.15
N ASP A 123 -10.55 -1.03 -11.74
CA ASP A 123 -11.84 -0.37 -11.62
C ASP A 123 -12.28 -0.27 -10.14
N ALA A 124 -12.99 0.80 -9.80
CA ALA A 124 -13.59 0.95 -8.48
C ALA A 124 -14.63 -0.17 -8.25
N ALA A 125 -14.49 -0.91 -7.14
CA ALA A 125 -15.34 -2.05 -6.84
C ALA A 125 -16.78 -1.62 -6.63
N THR A 126 -17.70 -2.27 -7.36
CA THR A 126 -19.14 -2.09 -7.14
C THR A 126 -19.64 -3.01 -6.02
N PRO A 127 -20.75 -2.66 -5.34
CA PRO A 127 -21.40 -3.58 -4.40
C PRO A 127 -21.75 -4.94 -5.04
N SER A 128 -22.14 -4.95 -6.31
CA SER A 128 -22.41 -6.20 -7.06
C SER A 128 -21.17 -7.06 -7.25
N TYR A 129 -20.01 -6.43 -7.51
CA TYR A 129 -18.73 -7.11 -7.61
C TYR A 129 -18.35 -7.76 -6.27
N LEU A 130 -18.37 -6.97 -5.20
CA LEU A 130 -18.02 -7.44 -3.86
C LEU A 130 -18.97 -8.55 -3.38
N ALA A 131 -20.27 -8.46 -3.66
CA ALA A 131 -21.24 -9.50 -3.32
C ALA A 131 -20.88 -10.84 -3.98
N ARG A 132 -20.57 -10.85 -5.28
CA ARG A 132 -20.10 -12.05 -5.98
C ARG A 132 -18.81 -12.59 -5.38
N LYS A 133 -17.80 -11.74 -5.20
CA LYS A 133 -16.46 -12.18 -4.78
C LYS A 133 -16.43 -12.68 -3.34
N LEU A 134 -17.24 -12.10 -2.46
CA LEU A 134 -17.36 -12.52 -1.06
C LEU A 134 -18.40 -13.62 -0.84
N GLY A 135 -19.08 -14.09 -1.90
CA GLY A 135 -20.14 -15.10 -1.79
C GLY A 135 -21.32 -14.66 -0.92
N LYS A 136 -21.64 -13.36 -0.91
CA LYS A 136 -22.72 -12.78 -0.09
C LYS A 136 -23.89 -12.36 -0.98
N ASP A 137 -25.09 -12.43 -0.41
CA ASP A 137 -26.25 -11.79 -1.03
C ASP A 137 -26.02 -10.28 -1.19
N ARG A 138 -26.45 -9.74 -2.35
CA ARG A 138 -26.23 -8.33 -2.70
C ARG A 138 -26.99 -7.38 -1.78
N SER A 139 -28.20 -7.73 -1.37
CA SER A 139 -28.99 -6.90 -0.45
C SER A 139 -28.31 -6.85 0.92
N ASN A 140 -27.89 -8.00 1.46
CA ASN A 140 -27.16 -8.05 2.72
C ASN A 140 -25.85 -7.26 2.68
N LEU A 141 -25.05 -7.41 1.61
CA LEU A 141 -23.82 -6.62 1.45
C LEU A 141 -24.10 -5.12 1.36
N SER A 142 -25.16 -4.73 0.65
CA SER A 142 -25.55 -3.32 0.54
C SER A 142 -25.99 -2.76 1.89
N HIS A 143 -26.69 -3.54 2.72
CA HIS A 143 -27.01 -3.15 4.09
C HIS A 143 -25.76 -2.94 4.95
N LEU A 144 -24.76 -3.82 4.85
CA LEU A 144 -23.49 -3.66 5.56
C LEU A 144 -22.72 -2.41 5.10
N MET A 145 -22.61 -2.19 3.79
CA MET A 145 -21.91 -1.03 3.24
C MET A 145 -22.59 0.28 3.66
N ASN A 146 -23.92 0.35 3.61
CA ASN A 146 -24.67 1.54 4.02
C ASN A 146 -24.59 1.77 5.54
N GLY A 147 -24.61 0.72 6.35
CA GLY A 147 -24.40 0.85 7.80
C GLY A 147 -23.03 1.44 8.13
N LEU A 148 -21.98 1.00 7.44
CA LEU A 148 -20.64 1.57 7.60
C LEU A 148 -20.51 2.99 7.02
N LEU A 149 -21.26 3.31 5.96
CA LEU A 149 -21.35 4.65 5.39
C LEU A 149 -21.94 5.65 6.40
N GLU A 150 -23.09 5.31 7.00
CA GLU A 150 -23.75 6.13 8.03
C GLU A 150 -22.84 6.35 9.25
N LYS A 151 -22.01 5.36 9.56
CA LYS A 151 -21.02 5.42 10.64
C LYS A 151 -19.74 6.19 10.27
N GLY A 152 -19.59 6.64 9.02
CA GLY A 152 -18.38 7.33 8.56
C GLY A 152 -17.13 6.44 8.54
N VAL A 153 -17.31 5.13 8.53
CA VAL A 153 -16.24 4.14 8.33
C VAL A 153 -15.98 3.90 6.85
N LEU A 154 -17.04 3.92 6.05
CA LEU A 154 -16.98 4.02 4.59
C LEU A 154 -17.45 5.40 4.15
N ALA A 155 -17.09 5.79 2.93
CA ALA A 155 -17.60 6.97 2.26
C ALA A 155 -17.69 6.74 0.75
N VAL A 156 -18.47 7.57 0.07
CA VAL A 156 -18.47 7.68 -1.39
C VAL A 156 -17.94 9.06 -1.80
N ALA A 157 -17.26 9.15 -2.93
CA ALA A 157 -16.78 10.44 -3.42
C ALA A 157 -17.92 11.38 -3.81
N GLU A 158 -17.67 12.68 -3.69
CA GLU A 158 -18.46 13.69 -4.39
C GLU A 158 -18.16 13.61 -5.90
N SER A 159 -19.18 13.83 -6.74
CA SER A 159 -19.02 13.77 -8.19
C SER A 159 -17.97 14.78 -8.69
N GLY A 160 -16.99 14.32 -9.46
CA GLY A 160 -15.94 15.16 -10.05
C GLY A 160 -14.70 15.36 -9.17
N MET A 161 -14.58 14.64 -8.06
CA MET A 161 -13.36 14.60 -7.26
C MET A 161 -12.29 13.76 -7.95
N THR A 162 -11.01 14.14 -7.83
CA THR A 162 -9.87 13.40 -8.42
C THR A 162 -8.84 13.09 -7.34
N THR A 163 -8.29 11.88 -7.34
CA THR A 163 -7.17 11.50 -6.46
C THR A 163 -5.87 12.19 -6.91
N GLU A 164 -4.85 12.19 -6.05
CA GLU A 164 -3.52 12.72 -6.41
C GLU A 164 -2.91 12.00 -7.61
N ASP A 165 -3.18 10.71 -7.75
CA ASP A 165 -2.74 9.88 -8.86
C ASP A 165 -3.60 10.06 -10.14
N GLY A 166 -4.58 10.97 -10.13
CA GLY A 166 -5.34 11.37 -11.32
C GLY A 166 -6.64 10.60 -11.58
N ARG A 167 -7.03 9.64 -10.71
CA ARG A 167 -8.29 8.89 -10.89
C ARG A 167 -9.49 9.80 -10.63
N ILE A 168 -10.36 9.93 -11.62
CA ILE A 168 -11.66 10.60 -11.48
C ILE A 168 -12.58 9.71 -10.66
N CYS A 169 -12.98 10.20 -9.50
CA CYS A 169 -13.89 9.52 -8.59
C CYS A 169 -15.34 9.89 -8.93
N SER A 170 -16.20 8.88 -8.89
CA SER A 170 -17.64 9.05 -9.06
C SER A 170 -18.36 8.87 -7.72
N SER A 171 -19.65 9.20 -7.67
CA SER A 171 -20.51 8.88 -6.51
C SER A 171 -20.64 7.39 -6.19
N ARG A 172 -20.03 6.51 -6.98
CA ARG A 172 -19.98 5.05 -6.79
C ARG A 172 -18.62 4.57 -6.31
N THR A 173 -17.61 5.44 -6.22
CA THR A 173 -16.28 5.10 -5.75
C THR A 173 -16.30 5.07 -4.22
N TRP A 174 -16.10 3.88 -3.65
CA TRP A 174 -16.12 3.67 -2.20
C TRP A 174 -14.74 3.82 -1.60
N PHE A 175 -14.65 4.55 -0.49
CA PHE A 175 -13.43 4.77 0.27
C PHE A 175 -13.57 4.14 1.66
N VAL A 176 -12.45 3.66 2.19
CA VAL A 176 -12.34 3.16 3.56
C VAL A 176 -11.63 4.19 4.43
N ASN A 177 -12.20 4.51 5.60
CA ASN A 177 -11.62 5.49 6.51
C ASN A 177 -10.24 5.04 7.02
N PRO A 178 -9.15 5.77 6.71
CA PRO A 178 -7.79 5.41 7.13
C PRO A 178 -7.60 5.41 8.65
N ASN A 179 -8.47 6.11 9.40
CA ASN A 179 -8.47 6.05 10.86
C ASN A 179 -8.95 4.69 11.42
N VAL A 180 -9.46 3.81 10.56
CA VAL A 180 -9.91 2.44 10.88
C VAL A 180 -8.99 1.42 10.20
N LEU A 181 -8.89 1.47 8.86
CA LEU A 181 -8.06 0.60 8.04
C LEU A 181 -7.23 1.47 7.08
N CYS A 182 -5.91 1.47 7.22
CA CYS A 182 -5.00 2.32 6.45
C CYS A 182 -4.12 1.48 5.51
N CYS A 183 -4.28 1.64 4.20
CA CYS A 183 -3.41 1.03 3.20
C CYS A 183 -2.41 2.07 2.64
N SER A 184 -1.70 2.74 3.53
CA SER A 184 -0.67 3.72 3.16
C SER A 184 0.34 3.90 4.29
N PRO A 185 1.51 4.50 4.02
CA PRO A 185 2.31 5.11 5.07
C PRO A 185 1.48 6.13 5.86
N LYS A 186 1.86 6.38 7.11
CA LYS A 186 1.13 7.26 8.05
C LYS A 186 0.93 8.68 7.50
N ASP A 187 1.89 9.16 6.72
CA ASP A 187 1.98 10.47 6.07
C ASP A 187 1.64 10.43 4.57
N GLY A 188 1.27 9.25 4.06
CA GLY A 188 1.05 8.99 2.63
C GLY A 188 -0.41 8.76 2.23
N VAL A 189 -1.37 9.13 3.08
CA VAL A 189 -2.80 9.06 2.73
C VAL A 189 -3.11 10.12 1.68
N ASP A 190 -3.81 9.72 0.62
CA ASP A 190 -4.24 10.62 -0.45
C ASP A 190 -5.10 11.80 0.07
N LYS A 191 -4.86 13.02 -0.46
CA LYS A 191 -5.56 14.24 -0.02
C LYS A 191 -7.07 14.21 -0.25
N ALA A 192 -7.56 13.57 -1.31
CA ALA A 192 -8.99 13.45 -1.54
C ALA A 192 -9.61 12.57 -0.44
N THR A 193 -8.95 11.47 -0.09
CA THR A 193 -9.35 10.60 1.03
C THR A 193 -9.35 11.35 2.37
N MET A 194 -8.30 12.12 2.65
CA MET A 194 -8.23 12.97 3.85
C MET A 194 -9.39 13.96 3.89
N LYS A 195 -9.72 14.60 2.74
CA LYS A 195 -10.83 15.56 2.64
C LYS A 195 -12.18 14.91 2.92
N ILE A 196 -12.44 13.73 2.36
CA ILE A 196 -13.67 12.96 2.59
C ILE A 196 -13.86 12.66 4.07
N PHE A 197 -12.81 12.16 4.75
CA PHE A 197 -12.92 11.71 6.14
C PHE A 197 -12.58 12.77 7.19
N LYS A 198 -12.26 14.01 6.80
CA LYS A 198 -11.82 15.09 7.71
C LYS A 198 -12.72 15.28 8.94
N LYS A 199 -14.03 15.09 8.76
CA LYS A 199 -15.04 15.25 9.81
C LYS A 199 -15.63 13.91 10.30
N SER A 200 -15.26 12.79 9.68
CA SER A 200 -15.81 11.49 10.00
C SER A 200 -15.31 10.99 11.36
N LEU A 201 -16.16 10.26 12.07
CA LEU A 201 -15.88 9.72 13.41
C LEU A 201 -15.45 10.78 14.44
N ARG A 202 -15.82 12.05 14.22
CA ARG A 202 -15.75 13.15 15.18
C ARG A 202 -17.13 13.41 15.77
N ASN A 203 -17.22 13.53 17.09
CA ASN A 203 -18.46 13.81 17.83
C ASN A 203 -19.63 12.87 17.49
N PHE A 204 -19.35 11.60 17.17
CA PHE A 204 -20.37 10.62 16.82
C PHE A 204 -21.15 10.19 18.05
N LYS A 205 -22.37 9.69 17.83
CA LYS A 205 -23.26 9.18 18.88
C LYS A 205 -23.27 7.67 18.86
N ILE A 206 -23.36 7.07 20.04
CA ILE A 206 -23.58 5.64 20.23
C ILE A 206 -25.00 5.45 20.76
N ALA A 207 -25.69 4.42 20.27
CA ALA A 207 -27.06 4.12 20.70
C ALA A 207 -27.08 3.87 22.22
N GLY A 208 -27.96 4.58 22.93
CA GLY A 208 -28.07 4.50 24.38
C GLY A 208 -27.09 5.36 25.16
N ASP A 209 -26.14 6.04 24.51
CA ASP A 209 -25.26 7.02 25.16
C ASP A 209 -25.66 8.47 24.78
N LYS A 210 -25.67 9.35 25.78
CA LYS A 210 -25.94 10.78 25.61
C LYS A 210 -24.68 11.58 25.28
N LYS A 211 -23.50 10.99 25.45
CA LYS A 211 -22.21 11.65 25.19
C LYS A 211 -21.88 11.65 23.71
N LYS A 212 -21.07 12.63 23.31
CA LYS A 212 -20.42 12.67 22.00
C LYS A 212 -19.08 11.97 22.12
N HIS A 213 -18.76 11.15 21.13
CA HIS A 213 -17.56 10.33 21.11
C HIS A 213 -16.62 10.78 20.00
N ASN A 214 -15.33 10.55 20.21
CA ASN A 214 -14.27 10.83 19.25
C ASN A 214 -13.34 9.62 19.22
N LEU A 215 -12.72 9.35 18.07
CA LEU A 215 -11.62 8.41 18.02
C LEU A 215 -10.46 8.89 18.91
N PRO A 216 -9.74 7.97 19.58
CA PRO A 216 -8.51 8.29 20.31
C PRO A 216 -7.42 8.92 19.44
N ILE A 217 -7.28 8.45 18.18
CA ILE A 217 -6.23 8.86 17.26
C ILE A 217 -6.84 9.27 15.92
N TYR A 218 -6.34 10.36 15.35
CA TYR A 218 -6.58 10.74 13.95
C TYR A 218 -5.25 10.81 13.22
N LEU A 219 -5.16 10.21 12.03
CA LEU A 219 -3.99 10.32 11.17
C LEU A 219 -3.85 11.72 10.55
N PHE A 220 -4.95 12.46 10.46
CA PHE A 220 -5.06 13.77 9.82
C PHE A 220 -6.23 14.63 10.36
#